data_AF-A0A3M0XKW8-F1
#
_entry.id   AF-A0A3M0XKW8-F1
#
_cell.length_a   1.000
_cell.length_b   1.000
_cell.length_c   1.000
_cell.angle_alpha   90.00
_cell.angle_beta   90.00
_cell.angle_gamma   90.00
#
_symmetry.space_group_name_H-M   'P 1'
#
loop_
_entity.id
_entity.type
_entity.pdbx_description
1 polymer ?
#
loop_
_entity_poly.entity_id
_entity_poly.type
_entity_poly.pdbx_seq_one_letter_code
_entity_poly.pdbx_strand_id
1 'polypeptide(L)' 'MIKTFFVFLLFIGSAGAAQAYLDPGTGSLIFQMVIGVFLAGLIAIKTYYHKAKNFLSSHKQKK' A
#
# COMPACT_ATOMS: atom_id res chain seq x y z
N MET A 1 36.17 -19.89 -18.44
CA MET A 1 35.67 -19.19 -17.24
C MET A 1 35.39 -17.71 -17.49
N ILE A 2 36.36 -16.90 -17.93
CA ILE A 2 36.15 -15.45 -18.12
C ILE A 2 35.07 -15.11 -19.17
N LYS A 3 35.02 -15.87 -20.28
CA LYS A 3 34.02 -15.66 -21.36
C LYS A 3 32.59 -15.99 -20.89
N THR A 4 32.44 -17.04 -20.10
CA THR A 4 31.16 -17.46 -19.52
C THR A 4 30.65 -16.42 -18.53
N PHE A 5 31.54 -15.87 -17.72
CA PHE A 5 31.24 -14.77 -16.81
C PHE A 5 30.82 -13.49 -17.55
N PHE A 6 31.48 -13.18 -18.67
CA PHE A 6 31.15 -12.03 -19.49
C PHE A 6 29.78 -12.17 -20.18
N VAL A 7 29.44 -13.37 -20.68
CA VAL A 7 28.11 -13.67 -21.23
C VAL A 7 27.02 -13.57 -20.17
N PHE A 8 27.31 -14.03 -18.95
CA PHE A 8 26.38 -13.91 -17.82
C PHE A 8 26.11 -12.44 -17.44
N LEU A 9 27.15 -11.60 -17.44
CA LEU A 9 27.01 -10.15 -17.20
C LEU A 9 26.19 -9.46 -18.29
N LEU A 10 26.40 -9.82 -19.56
CA LEU A 10 25.62 -9.29 -20.69
C LEU A 10 24.14 -9.72 -20.62
N PHE A 11 23.87 -10.94 -20.15
CA PHE A 11 22.51 -11.43 -19.98
C PHE A 11 21.72 -10.63 -18.93
N ILE A 12 22.32 -10.35 -17.76
CA ILE A 12 21.70 -9.53 -16.71
C ILE A 12 21.46 -8.09 -17.18
N GLY A 13 22.42 -7.51 -17.90
CA GLY A 13 22.32 -6.14 -18.42
C GLY A 13 21.29 -5.95 -19.55
N SER A 14 20.74 -7.04 -20.10
CA SER A 14 19.76 -7.01 -21.19
C SER A 14 18.30 -6.98 -20.73
N ALA A 15 18.05 -6.97 -19.41
CA ALA A 15 16.69 -6.91 -18.88
C ALA A 15 16.02 -5.57 -19.26
N GLY A 16 15.11 -5.62 -20.24
CA GLY A 16 14.30 -4.47 -20.66
C GLY A 16 13.36 -3.98 -19.55
N ALA A 17 12.77 -2.80 -19.75
CA ALA A 17 11.82 -2.22 -18.79
C ALA A 17 10.61 -3.16 -18.59
N ALA A 18 10.55 -3.82 -17.43
CA ALA A 18 9.40 -4.62 -17.03
C ALA A 18 8.20 -3.69 -16.86
N GLN A 19 7.30 -3.68 -17.86
CA GLN A 19 5.99 -3.05 -17.76
C GLN A 19 5.27 -3.67 -16.57
N ALA A 20 4.75 -2.84 -15.65
CA ALA A 20 4.19 -3.20 -14.35
C ALA A 20 3.41 -4.53 -14.36
N TYR A 21 4.15 -5.62 -14.14
CA TYR A 21 3.60 -6.95 -14.14
C TYR A 21 2.96 -7.12 -12.77
N LEU A 22 1.63 -7.07 -12.74
CA LEU A 22 0.88 -7.52 -11.59
C LEU A 22 1.01 -9.04 -11.55
N ASP A 23 2.07 -9.51 -10.91
CA ASP A 23 2.16 -10.91 -10.56
C ASP A 23 0.99 -11.25 -9.61
N PRO A 24 0.52 -12.50 -9.58
CA PRO A 24 -0.60 -12.90 -8.71
C PRO A 24 -0.36 -12.57 -7.22
N GLY A 25 0.90 -12.44 -6.79
CA GLY A 25 1.28 -11.96 -5.46
C GLY A 25 0.95 -10.49 -5.24
N THR A 26 1.30 -9.61 -6.17
CA THR A 26 1.03 -8.17 -6.12
C THR A 26 -0.46 -7.87 -6.19
N GLY A 27 -1.20 -8.63 -7.02
CA GLY A 27 -2.67 -8.54 -7.05
C GLY A 27 -3.30 -8.87 -5.68
N SER A 28 -2.80 -9.93 -5.02
CA SER A 28 -3.25 -10.31 -3.68
C SER A 28 -2.93 -9.24 -2.62
N LEU A 29 -1.75 -8.61 -2.72
CA LEU A 29 -1.31 -7.56 -1.80
C LEU A 29 -2.20 -6.31 -1.91
N ILE A 30 -2.54 -5.89 -3.14
CA ILE A 30 -3.47 -4.78 -3.37
C ILE A 30 -4.83 -5.08 -2.74
N PHE A 31 -5.37 -6.28 -2.97
CA PHE A 31 -6.65 -6.69 -2.39
C PHE A 31 -6.63 -6.68 -0.86
N GLN A 32 -5.56 -7.20 -0.26
CA GLN A 32 -5.35 -7.17 1.19
C GLN A 32 -5.27 -5.75 1.74
N MET A 33 -4.55 -4.84 1.06
CA MET A 33 -4.46 -3.43 1.48
C MET A 33 -5.83 -2.75 1.44
N VAL A 34 -6.61 -2.96 0.39
CA VAL A 34 -7.96 -2.37 0.26
C VAL A 34 -8.86 -2.85 1.40
N ILE A 35 -8.90 -4.16 1.66
CA ILE A 35 -9.70 -4.71 2.76
C ILE A 35 -9.19 -4.20 4.11
N GLY A 36 -7.87 -4.19 4.32
CA GLY A 36 -7.24 -3.74 5.55
C GLY A 36 -7.59 -2.30 5.88
N VAL A 37 -7.43 -1.39 4.91
CA VAL A 37 -7.80 0.03 5.06
C VAL A 37 -9.29 0.19 5.31
N PHE A 38 -10.13 -0.56 4.59
CA PHE A 38 -11.58 -0.47 4.76
C PHE A 38 -12.02 -0.90 6.16
N LEU A 39 -11.60 -2.08 6.63
CA LEU A 39 -11.96 -2.60 7.94
C LEU A 39 -11.37 -1.74 9.07
N ALA A 40 -10.10 -1.34 8.97
CA ALA A 40 -9.46 -0.46 9.94
C ALA A 40 -10.17 0.91 9.99
N GLY A 41 -10.54 1.47 8.83
CA GLY A 41 -11.29 2.72 8.73
C GLY A 41 -12.64 2.64 9.41
N LEU A 42 -13.41 1.57 9.18
CA LEU A 42 -14.70 1.36 9.85
C LEU A 42 -14.56 1.27 11.37
N ILE A 43 -13.56 0.53 11.86
CA ILE A 43 -13.28 0.41 13.30
C ILE A 43 -12.85 1.75 13.88
N ALA A 44 -12.01 2.51 13.18
CA ALA A 44 -11.56 3.83 13.61
C ALA A 44 -12.76 4.79 13.71
N ILE A 45 -13.60 4.86 12.68
CA ILE A 45 -14.81 5.69 12.69
C ILE A 45 -15.70 5.31 13.88
N LYS A 46 -16.00 4.02 14.07
CA LYS A 46 -16.84 3.54 15.18
C LYS A 46 -16.24 3.91 16.55
N THR A 47 -14.93 3.71 16.72
CA THR A 47 -14.23 3.95 18.00
C THR A 47 -14.15 5.43 18.33
N TYR A 48 -13.94 6.29 17.32
CA TYR A 48 -13.72 7.71 17.52
C TYR A 48 -14.97 8.57 17.26
N TYR A 49 -16.09 8.01 16.83
CA TYR A 49 -17.31 8.76 16.47
C TYR A 49 -17.72 9.78 17.55
N HIS A 50 -17.83 9.33 18.80
CA HIS A 50 -18.20 10.21 19.92
C HIS A 50 -17.12 11.24 20.27
N LYS A 51 -15.84 10.85 20.20
CA LYS A 51 -14.72 11.78 20.45
C LYS A 51 -14.66 12.87 19.39
N ALA A 52 -14.82 12.51 18.12
CA ALA A 52 -14.89 13.44 17.00
C ALA A 52 -16.09 14.38 17.11
N LYS A 53 -17.28 13.86 17.45
CA LYS A 53 -18.49 14.68 17.69
C LYS A 53 -18.30 15.64 18.85
N ASN A 54 -17.73 15.19 19.95
CA ASN A 54 -17.50 16.02 21.14
C ASN A 54 -16.44 17.08 20.89
N PHE A 55 -15.37 16.75 20.17
CA PHE A 55 -14.34 17.72 19.75
C PHE A 55 -14.94 18.83 18.86
N LEU A 56 -15.78 18.47 17.90
CA LEU A 56 -16.44 19.44 17.01
C LEU A 56 -17.52 20.26 17.74
N SER A 57 -18.22 19.66 18.71
CA SER A 57 -19.26 20.33 19.50
C SER A 57 -18.69 21.24 20.59
N SER A 58 -17.54 20.91 21.17
CA SER A 58 -16.90 21.72 22.22
C SER A 58 -16.49 23.11 21.69
N HIS A 59 -16.21 23.23 20.39
CA HIS A 59 -15.93 24.51 19.74
C HIS A 59 -17.16 25.42 19.59
N LYS A 60 -18.39 24.91 19.79
CA LYS A 60 -19.62 25.73 19.73
C LYS A 60 -20.03 26.38 21.05
N GLN A 61 -19.44 25.96 22.18
CA GLN A 61 -19.82 26.44 23.53
C GLN A 61 -18.94 27.59 24.04
N LYS A 62 -18.00 28.09 23.22
CA LYS A 62 -17.20 29.28 23.51
C LYS A 62 -17.77 30.48 22.75
N LYS A 63 -19.02 30.86 23.05
CA LYS A 63 -19.63 32.12 22.65
C LYS A 63 -20.52 32.64 23.76
#